data_AF-A0A4Q7MUL1-F1
#
_entry.id   AF-A0A4Q7MUL1-F1
#
_cell.length_a   1.000
_cell.length_b   1.000
_cell.length_c   1.000
_cell.angle_alpha   90.00
_cell.angle_beta   90.00
_cell.angle_gamma   90.00
#
_symmetry.space_group_name_H-M   'P 1'
#
loop_
_entity.id
_entity.type
_entity.pdbx_description
1 polymer ?
#
loop_
_entity_poly.entity_id
_entity_poly.type
_entity_poly.pdbx_seq_one_letter_code
_entity_poly.pdbx_strand_id
1 'polypeptide(L)'
;MLFARFIRPEQLFYLGILCLIAAGVTILYCFYYSSRRNKFRNQKARIKQLVDPYISQSILESMDTEETNLRLPGFDELQQKCKDSYNRKVIINELVLARKNLSGQAAQTIQQLYTSLQLQLDSEQKLHSYKWHKKAKGIQELSLMGQRQYWKSIYRLTDHSNEHVRMEAQAGIVRLLGFASLRFLNSATYQISEWQQINLLYLLESLPVAEFQGIERWLHSGNKSVVIFALKLIGSFRRYEQHDLVIKCLQRIEPEIRQQAIKTLANIYREDTAAFIIEQYPVETWHNKLEALKTLGKIGAEDVAPFLVGETNHPDPAIRMEAARSLLQCTAAASQVLQQKAITDHSWNTILAQLENEMRA
;
A
#
# COMPACT_ATOMS: atom_id res chain seq x y z
N MET A 1 2.38 -66.26 14.69
CA MET A 1 3.77 -66.53 15.13
C MET A 1 4.63 -65.30 14.81
N LEU A 2 5.55 -64.97 15.72
CA LEU A 2 6.70 -64.05 15.59
C LEU A 2 6.63 -62.59 16.11
N PHE A 3 5.79 -62.24 17.10
CA PHE A 3 6.09 -61.03 17.92
C PHE A 3 5.85 -61.15 19.43
N ALA A 4 5.17 -62.18 19.93
CA ALA A 4 4.93 -62.37 21.37
C ALA A 4 6.02 -63.23 22.05
N ARG A 5 7.31 -62.93 21.83
CA ARG A 5 8.43 -63.56 22.58
C ARG A 5 8.92 -62.60 23.67
N PHE A 6 8.55 -62.93 24.91
CA PHE A 6 9.16 -62.54 26.18
C PHE A 6 9.53 -61.06 26.36
N ILE A 7 8.52 -60.20 26.54
CA ILE A 7 8.73 -59.03 27.41
C ILE A 7 8.70 -59.56 28.84
N ARG A 8 9.86 -59.59 29.50
CA ARG A 8 9.92 -60.00 30.92
C ARG A 8 9.13 -58.96 31.75
N PRO A 9 8.44 -59.35 32.83
CA PRO A 9 7.69 -58.42 33.67
C PRO A 9 8.55 -57.24 34.18
N GLU A 10 9.85 -57.49 34.39
CA GLU A 10 10.85 -56.47 34.72
C GLU A 10 10.98 -55.40 33.63
N GLN A 11 10.94 -55.77 32.35
CA GLN A 11 11.04 -54.82 31.23
C GLN A 11 9.82 -53.91 31.13
N LEU A 12 8.61 -54.42 31.41
CA LEU A 12 7.40 -53.60 31.50
C LEU A 12 7.49 -52.61 32.66
N PHE A 13 8.05 -53.03 33.79
CA PHE A 13 8.27 -52.16 34.95
C PHE A 13 9.27 -51.03 34.63
N TYR A 14 10.41 -51.35 34.01
CA TYR A 14 11.39 -50.34 33.58
C TYR A 14 10.81 -49.39 32.52
N LEU A 15 10.00 -49.88 31.58
CA LEU A 15 9.31 -49.05 30.59
C LEU A 15 8.32 -48.09 31.25
N GLY A 16 7.56 -48.57 32.25
CA GLY A 16 6.66 -47.74 33.05
C GLY A 16 7.39 -46.62 33.79
N ILE A 17 8.52 -46.94 34.43
CA ILE A 17 9.39 -45.93 35.09
C ILE A 17 9.91 -44.91 34.07
N LEU A 18 10.39 -45.36 32.90
CA LEU A 18 10.89 -44.48 31.85
C LEU A 18 9.79 -43.53 31.35
N CYS A 19 8.57 -44.03 31.14
CA CYS A 19 7.42 -43.22 30.76
C CYS A 19 7.07 -42.17 31.83
N LEU A 20 7.12 -42.54 33.12
CA LEU A 20 6.89 -41.60 34.23
C LEU A 20 7.97 -40.52 34.30
N ILE A 21 9.24 -40.87 34.09
CA ILE A 21 10.35 -39.91 34.03
C ILE A 21 10.16 -38.97 32.84
N ALA A 22 9.83 -39.49 31.65
CA ALA A 22 9.58 -38.67 30.47
C ALA A 22 8.38 -37.73 30.66
N ALA A 23 7.29 -38.21 31.28
CA ALA A 23 6.16 -37.38 31.65
C ALA A 23 6.56 -36.28 32.65
N GLY A 24 7.36 -36.61 33.67
CA GLY A 24 7.89 -35.64 34.62
C GLY A 24 8.74 -34.55 33.96
N VAL A 25 9.67 -34.93 33.07
CA VAL A 25 10.53 -34.00 32.32
C VAL A 25 9.71 -33.09 31.42
N THR A 26 8.71 -33.62 30.70
CA THR A 26 7.85 -32.81 29.83
C THR A 26 6.98 -31.84 30.65
N ILE A 27 6.45 -32.25 31.81
CA ILE A 27 5.72 -31.36 32.72
C ILE A 27 6.63 -30.25 33.25
N LEU A 28 7.84 -30.58 33.70
CA LEU A 28 8.82 -29.58 34.17
C LEU A 28 9.22 -28.61 33.06
N TYR A 29 9.43 -29.10 31.84
CA TYR A 29 9.72 -28.26 30.67
C TYR A 29 8.55 -27.33 30.34
N CYS A 30 7.32 -27.84 30.33
CA CYS A 30 6.11 -27.06 30.13
C CYS A 30 5.91 -26.00 31.23
N PHE A 31 6.19 -26.35 32.49
CA PHE A 31 6.12 -25.42 33.62
C PHE A 31 7.21 -24.32 33.53
N TYR A 32 8.44 -24.70 33.19
CA TYR A 32 9.52 -23.74 32.94
C TYR A 32 9.18 -22.79 31.79
N TYR A 33 8.69 -23.33 30.67
CA TYR A 33 8.30 -22.55 29.50
C TYR A 33 7.11 -21.61 29.81
N SER A 34 6.08 -22.11 30.49
CA SER A 34 4.91 -21.31 30.87
C SER A 34 5.26 -20.23 31.89
N SER A 35 6.11 -20.53 32.87
CA SER A 35 6.61 -19.57 33.86
C SER A 35 7.47 -18.48 33.21
N ARG A 36 8.40 -18.86 32.33
CA ARG A 36 9.22 -17.91 31.56
C ARG A 36 8.35 -17.05 30.64
N ARG A 37 7.37 -17.65 29.95
CA ARG A 37 6.40 -16.94 29.12
C ARG A 37 5.54 -15.97 29.95
N ASN A 38 5.08 -16.38 31.12
CA ASN A 38 4.33 -15.53 32.05
C ASN A 38 5.18 -14.38 32.57
N LYS A 39 6.46 -14.59 32.88
CA LYS A 39 7.38 -13.52 33.29
C LYS A 39 7.54 -12.47 32.20
N PHE A 40 7.77 -12.88 30.94
CA PHE A 40 7.86 -11.94 29.81
C PHE A 40 6.53 -11.23 29.52
N ARG A 41 5.40 -11.93 29.68
CA ARG A 41 4.06 -11.35 29.55
C ARG A 41 3.82 -10.28 30.61
N ASN A 42 4.15 -10.56 31.86
CA ASN A 42 3.99 -9.64 32.97
C ASN A 42 4.94 -8.44 32.83
N GLN A 43 6.19 -8.66 32.42
CA GLN A 43 7.13 -7.57 32.14
C GLN A 43 6.62 -6.69 31.00
N LYS A 44 6.13 -7.28 29.90
CA LYS A 44 5.51 -6.53 28.80
C LYS A 44 4.32 -5.69 29.29
N ALA A 45 3.42 -6.28 30.08
CA ALA A 45 2.25 -5.59 30.62
C ALA A 45 2.65 -4.39 31.50
N ARG A 46 3.65 -4.55 32.37
CA ARG A 46 4.19 -3.46 33.20
C ARG A 46 4.76 -2.32 32.37
N ILE A 47 5.58 -2.64 31.35
CA ILE A 47 6.14 -1.60 30.46
C ILE A 47 5.03 -0.91 29.67
N LYS A 48 4.01 -1.65 29.23
CA LYS A 48 2.86 -1.06 28.54
C LYS A 48 2.12 -0.06 29.45
N GLN A 49 1.82 -0.46 30.69
CA GLN A 49 1.20 0.43 31.69
C GLN A 49 2.03 1.69 31.97
N LEU A 50 3.35 1.61 31.83
CA LEU A 50 4.23 2.78 31.96
C LEU A 50 4.19 3.69 30.73
N VAL A 51 4.00 3.15 29.52
CA VAL A 51 3.97 3.92 28.26
C VAL A 51 2.57 4.50 27.98
N ASP A 52 1.50 3.80 28.37
CA ASP A 52 0.11 4.20 28.09
C ASP A 52 -0.23 5.64 28.53
N PRO A 53 0.17 6.15 29.71
CA PRO A 53 -0.08 7.53 30.11
C PRO A 53 0.51 8.55 29.14
N TYR A 54 1.68 8.27 28.56
CA TYR A 54 2.32 9.15 27.58
C TYR A 54 1.57 9.17 26.25
N ILE A 55 1.07 8.00 25.81
CA ILE A 55 0.25 7.92 24.61
C ILE A 55 -1.07 8.68 24.84
N SER A 56 -1.73 8.46 25.97
CA SER A 56 -2.97 9.16 26.33
C SER A 56 -2.77 10.67 26.43
N GLN A 57 -1.69 11.11 27.10
CA GLN A 57 -1.35 12.52 27.20
C GLN A 57 -1.05 13.13 25.83
N SER A 58 -0.35 12.42 24.95
CA SER A 58 -0.11 12.91 23.58
C SER A 58 -1.39 13.16 22.78
N ILE A 59 -2.46 12.42 23.09
CA ILE A 59 -3.79 12.63 22.48
C ILE A 59 -4.48 13.84 23.12
N LEU A 60 -4.45 13.96 24.44
CA LEU A 60 -5.06 15.09 25.16
C LEU A 60 -4.40 16.43 24.79
N GLU A 61 -3.07 16.49 24.78
CA GLU A 61 -2.32 17.69 24.35
C GLU A 61 -2.57 18.06 22.89
N SER A 62 -2.97 17.09 22.04
CA SER A 62 -3.37 17.44 20.67
C SER A 62 -4.73 18.13 20.58
N MET A 63 -5.51 18.10 21.67
CA MET A 63 -6.82 18.76 21.78
C MET A 63 -6.71 20.16 22.40
N ASP A 64 -5.67 20.42 23.20
CA ASP A 64 -5.42 21.71 23.85
C ASP A 64 -4.32 22.49 23.11
N THR A 65 -4.61 23.74 22.73
CA THR A 65 -3.73 24.58 21.88
C THR A 65 -2.50 25.18 22.59
N GLU A 66 -2.27 24.89 23.87
CA GLU A 66 -1.15 25.47 24.62
C GLU A 66 0.10 24.57 24.55
N GLU A 67 1.17 25.10 23.95
CA GLU A 67 2.49 24.48 23.87
C GLU A 67 3.07 24.22 25.27
N THR A 68 2.74 23.07 25.85
CA THR A 68 3.27 22.65 27.13
C THR A 68 4.62 21.98 26.93
N ASN A 69 5.67 22.62 27.44
CA ASN A 69 7.02 22.06 27.48
C ASN A 69 6.98 20.66 28.12
N LEU A 70 7.53 19.68 27.40
CA LEU A 70 7.55 18.25 27.70
C LEU A 70 8.24 17.94 29.06
N ARG A 71 7.57 18.19 30.18
CA ARG A 71 7.92 17.63 31.50
C ARG A 71 6.86 16.60 31.86
N LEU A 72 6.94 15.48 31.16
CA LEU A 72 6.07 14.33 31.41
C LEU A 72 6.43 13.72 32.78
N PRO A 73 5.49 13.62 33.73
CA PRO A 73 5.72 12.97 35.01
C PRO A 73 6.20 11.52 34.80
N GLY A 74 7.31 11.13 35.43
CA GLY A 74 7.83 9.75 35.36
C GLY A 74 8.79 9.46 34.20
N PHE A 75 9.27 10.47 33.47
CA PHE A 75 10.24 10.28 32.38
C PHE A 75 11.52 9.56 32.88
N ASP A 76 11.98 9.89 34.09
CA ASP A 76 13.15 9.26 34.72
C ASP A 76 12.96 7.75 34.94
N GLU A 77 11.75 7.32 35.33
CA GLU A 77 11.44 5.90 35.49
C GLU A 77 11.52 5.20 34.12
N LEU A 78 10.96 5.82 33.09
CA LEU A 78 10.96 5.27 31.74
C LEU A 78 12.37 5.17 31.17
N GLN A 79 13.19 6.20 31.39
CA GLN A 79 14.62 6.20 31.03
C GLN A 79 15.40 5.12 31.79
N GLN A 80 15.10 4.91 33.07
CA GLN A 80 15.71 3.83 33.86
C GLN A 80 15.33 2.44 33.33
N LYS A 81 14.07 2.23 32.95
CA LYS A 81 13.64 0.96 32.32
C LYS A 81 14.28 0.72 30.97
N CYS A 82 14.66 1.78 30.25
CA CYS A 82 15.37 1.70 28.99
C CYS A 82 16.81 1.15 29.10
N LYS A 83 17.34 0.89 30.30
CA LYS A 83 18.61 0.16 30.47
C LYS A 83 18.53 -1.31 30.04
N ASP A 84 17.33 -1.89 30.07
CA ASP A 84 17.10 -3.27 29.64
C ASP A 84 16.69 -3.34 28.15
N SER A 85 17.42 -4.14 27.38
CA SER A 85 17.21 -4.27 25.92
C SER A 85 15.81 -4.83 25.57
N TYR A 86 15.24 -5.69 26.40
CA TYR A 86 13.89 -6.21 26.18
C TYR A 86 12.84 -5.12 26.40
N ASN A 87 12.96 -4.32 27.46
CA ASN A 87 12.08 -3.19 27.72
C ASN A 87 12.13 -2.18 26.57
N ARG A 88 13.32 -1.79 26.10
CA ARG A 88 13.46 -0.91 24.92
C ARG A 88 12.69 -1.45 23.72
N LYS A 89 12.83 -2.75 23.44
CA LYS A 89 12.09 -3.41 22.35
C LYS A 89 10.58 -3.35 22.56
N VAL A 90 10.08 -3.51 23.78
CA VAL A 90 8.64 -3.38 24.08
C VAL A 90 8.19 -1.95 23.85
N ILE A 91 8.88 -0.96 24.42
CA ILE A 91 8.56 0.46 24.29
C ILE A 91 8.50 0.86 22.81
N ILE A 92 9.51 0.51 22.01
CA ILE A 92 9.53 0.80 20.57
C ILE A 92 8.28 0.24 19.89
N ASN A 93 7.87 -1.00 20.20
CA ASN A 93 6.69 -1.57 19.55
C ASN A 93 5.42 -0.82 19.95
N GLU A 94 5.25 -0.46 21.23
CA GLU A 94 4.07 0.29 21.68
C GLU A 94 4.03 1.70 21.05
N LEU A 95 5.16 2.41 21.00
CA LEU A 95 5.24 3.71 20.33
C LEU A 95 4.95 3.61 18.83
N VAL A 96 5.47 2.58 18.15
CA VAL A 96 5.19 2.36 16.72
C VAL A 96 3.72 2.03 16.48
N LEU A 97 3.10 1.23 17.35
CA LEU A 97 1.68 0.94 17.27
C LEU A 97 0.85 2.21 17.47
N ALA A 98 1.19 3.04 18.47
CA ALA A 98 0.55 4.33 18.69
C ALA A 98 0.72 5.25 17.48
N ARG A 99 1.95 5.37 16.94
CA ARG A 99 2.25 6.20 15.77
C ARG A 99 1.49 5.78 14.51
N LYS A 100 1.21 4.49 14.33
CA LYS A 100 0.42 4.00 13.18
C LYS A 100 -1.05 4.42 13.25
N ASN A 101 -1.58 4.61 14.46
CA ASN A 101 -2.99 4.94 14.69
C ASN A 101 -3.24 6.43 14.94
N LEU A 102 -2.17 7.22 15.12
CA LEU A 102 -2.24 8.64 15.45
C LEU A 102 -1.61 9.49 14.34
N SER A 103 -2.12 10.72 14.19
CA SER A 103 -1.65 11.72 13.23
C SER A 103 -1.53 13.10 13.91
N GLY A 104 -1.11 14.12 13.17
CA GLY A 104 -0.99 15.50 13.70
C GLY A 104 -0.02 15.62 14.88
N GLN A 105 -0.39 16.44 15.87
CA GLN A 105 0.45 16.76 17.03
C GLN A 105 0.75 15.52 17.90
N ALA A 106 -0.24 14.67 18.16
CA ALA A 106 -0.05 13.44 18.94
C ALA A 106 1.04 12.54 18.34
N ALA A 107 1.06 12.43 17.00
CA ALA A 107 2.10 11.68 16.30
C ALA A 107 3.49 12.31 16.46
N GLN A 108 3.60 13.65 16.50
CA GLN A 108 4.87 14.34 16.71
C GLN A 108 5.39 14.15 18.14
N THR A 109 4.53 14.23 19.16
CA THR A 109 4.90 13.96 20.56
C THR A 109 5.45 12.55 20.74
N ILE A 110 4.85 11.55 20.10
CA ILE A 110 5.36 10.16 20.12
C ILE A 110 6.75 10.06 19.48
N GLN A 111 6.98 10.77 18.36
CA GLN A 111 8.28 10.80 17.68
C GLN A 111 9.35 11.48 18.54
N GLN A 112 8.99 12.55 19.25
CA GLN A 112 9.86 13.25 20.18
C GLN A 112 10.22 12.35 21.38
N LEU A 113 9.25 11.66 21.98
CA LEU A 113 9.50 10.70 23.06
C LEU A 113 10.42 9.56 22.60
N TYR A 114 10.20 9.04 21.41
CA TYR A 114 11.09 8.02 20.82
C TYR A 114 12.53 8.53 20.69
N THR A 115 12.70 9.78 20.27
CA THR A 115 14.01 10.42 20.06
C THR A 115 14.70 10.75 21.39
N SER A 116 13.97 11.24 22.40
CA SER A 116 14.51 11.60 23.71
C SER A 116 15.00 10.38 24.50
N LEU A 117 14.38 9.22 24.29
CA LEU A 117 14.80 7.93 24.84
C LEU A 117 15.93 7.27 24.03
N GLN A 118 16.40 7.92 22.98
CA GLN A 118 17.44 7.46 22.06
C GLN A 118 17.13 6.10 21.42
N LEU A 119 15.85 5.79 21.20
CA LEU A 119 15.41 4.49 20.67
C LEU A 119 15.75 4.30 19.19
N GLN A 120 16.09 5.40 18.49
CA GLN A 120 16.62 5.38 17.12
C GLN A 120 17.86 4.51 16.96
N LEU A 121 18.70 4.40 17.99
CA LEU A 121 19.93 3.60 17.94
C LEU A 121 19.63 2.10 17.79
N ASP A 122 18.60 1.58 18.46
CA ASP A 122 18.19 0.17 18.33
C ASP A 122 17.62 -0.11 16.93
N SER A 123 16.87 0.86 16.39
CA SER A 123 16.27 0.74 15.05
C SER A 123 17.32 0.85 13.95
N GLU A 124 18.36 1.67 14.14
CA GLU A 124 19.54 1.70 13.28
C GLU A 124 20.30 0.36 13.30
N GLN A 125 20.53 -0.24 14.47
CA GLN A 125 21.15 -1.57 14.53
C GLN A 125 20.34 -2.62 13.75
N LYS A 126 19.00 -2.54 13.81
CA LYS A 126 18.12 -3.41 13.01
C LYS A 126 18.27 -3.13 11.50
N LEU A 127 18.37 -1.87 11.08
CA LEU A 127 18.59 -1.47 9.68
C LEU A 127 19.84 -2.14 9.07
N HIS A 128 20.89 -2.32 9.86
CA HIS A 128 22.14 -2.97 9.41
C HIS A 128 22.16 -4.50 9.54
N SER A 129 21.07 -5.13 10.00
CA SER A 129 20.99 -6.58 10.13
C SER A 129 20.99 -7.30 8.77
N TYR A 130 21.71 -8.41 8.67
CA TYR A 130 21.62 -9.34 7.53
C TYR A 130 20.24 -9.99 7.37
N LYS A 131 19.53 -10.23 8.48
CA LYS A 131 18.18 -10.80 8.47
C LYS A 131 17.18 -9.79 7.91
N TRP A 132 16.58 -10.11 6.76
CA TRP A 132 15.68 -9.22 6.02
C TRP A 132 14.53 -8.66 6.89
N HIS A 133 13.90 -9.49 7.72
CA HIS A 133 12.76 -9.08 8.55
C HIS A 133 13.16 -8.09 9.65
N LYS A 134 14.39 -8.20 10.18
CA LYS A 134 14.92 -7.22 11.13
C LYS A 134 15.25 -5.91 10.42
N LYS A 135 15.88 -5.99 9.24
CA LYS A 135 16.20 -4.83 8.39
C LYS A 135 14.94 -4.05 8.03
N ALA A 136 13.93 -4.73 7.48
CA ALA A 136 12.62 -4.16 7.17
C ALA A 136 11.97 -3.52 8.40
N LYS A 137 12.02 -4.18 9.57
CA LYS A 137 11.52 -3.61 10.82
C LYS A 137 12.28 -2.35 11.24
N GLY A 138 13.60 -2.32 11.12
CA GLY A 138 14.42 -1.13 11.40
C GLY A 138 14.05 0.04 10.50
N ILE A 139 13.87 -0.20 9.19
CA ILE A 139 13.39 0.80 8.23
C ILE A 139 12.03 1.35 8.63
N GLN A 140 11.08 0.47 8.95
CA GLN A 140 9.72 0.85 9.34
C GLN A 140 9.72 1.70 10.61
N GLU A 141 10.46 1.27 11.63
CA GLU A 141 10.59 2.01 12.89
C GLU A 141 11.17 3.42 12.66
N LEU A 142 12.31 3.51 11.96
CA LEU A 142 12.97 4.80 11.70
C LEU A 142 12.11 5.76 10.87
N SER A 143 11.44 5.23 9.83
CA SER A 143 10.60 6.05 8.94
C SER A 143 9.31 6.53 9.60
N LEU A 144 8.61 5.66 10.34
CA LEU A 144 7.43 6.05 11.12
C LEU A 144 7.79 7.05 12.22
N MET A 145 8.98 6.91 12.80
CA MET A 145 9.47 7.80 13.86
C MET A 145 10.14 9.09 13.33
N GLY A 146 10.04 9.38 12.03
CA GLY A 146 10.50 10.65 11.46
C GLY A 146 12.01 10.86 11.48
N GLN A 147 12.80 9.79 11.57
CA GLN A 147 14.26 9.86 11.72
C GLN A 147 14.96 10.15 10.38
N ARG A 148 14.83 11.40 9.92
CA ARG A 148 15.33 11.87 8.62
C ARG A 148 16.84 11.67 8.44
N GLN A 149 17.64 11.69 9.50
CA GLN A 149 19.09 11.51 9.43
C GLN A 149 19.53 10.19 8.78
N TYR A 150 18.69 9.15 8.81
CA TYR A 150 19.00 7.84 8.21
C TYR A 150 18.54 7.71 6.74
N TRP A 151 18.06 8.78 6.12
CA TRP A 151 17.49 8.73 4.77
C TRP A 151 18.45 8.13 3.75
N LYS A 152 19.77 8.41 3.83
CA LYS A 152 20.77 7.88 2.88
C LYS A 152 20.88 6.36 2.97
N SER A 153 20.91 5.82 4.19
CA SER A 153 20.99 4.39 4.44
C SER A 153 19.73 3.67 3.98
N ILE A 154 18.56 4.27 4.21
CA ILE A 154 17.27 3.74 3.74
C ILE A 154 17.17 3.83 2.22
N TYR A 155 17.60 4.94 1.60
CA TYR A 155 17.56 5.15 0.15
C TYR A 155 18.35 4.07 -0.61
N ARG A 156 19.51 3.64 -0.10
CA ARG A 156 20.30 2.56 -0.73
C ARG A 156 19.56 1.22 -0.76
N LEU A 157 18.49 1.06 0.03
CA LEU A 157 17.71 -0.17 0.12
C LEU A 157 16.45 -0.14 -0.76
N THR A 158 16.16 0.95 -1.46
CA THR A 158 14.95 1.10 -2.31
C THR A 158 14.99 0.23 -3.58
N ASP A 159 16.13 -0.37 -3.89
CA ASP A 159 16.31 -1.37 -4.96
C ASP A 159 16.96 -2.66 -4.43
N HIS A 160 16.77 -2.96 -3.13
CA HIS A 160 17.33 -4.16 -2.51
C HIS A 160 16.74 -5.45 -3.12
N SER A 161 17.52 -6.53 -3.19
CA SER A 161 17.09 -7.81 -3.79
C SER A 161 15.89 -8.43 -3.09
N ASN A 162 15.88 -8.42 -1.76
CA ASN A 162 14.71 -8.83 -0.97
C ASN A 162 13.56 -7.82 -1.11
N GLU A 163 12.41 -8.30 -1.60
CA GLU A 163 11.22 -7.50 -1.87
C GLU A 163 10.67 -6.77 -0.63
N HIS A 164 10.57 -7.43 0.53
CA HIS A 164 10.04 -6.80 1.73
C HIS A 164 10.93 -5.65 2.23
N VAL A 165 12.25 -5.82 2.16
CA VAL A 165 13.19 -4.73 2.48
C VAL A 165 13.03 -3.58 1.48
N ARG A 166 12.91 -3.91 0.19
CA ARG A 166 12.75 -2.93 -0.89
C ARG A 166 11.46 -2.11 -0.73
N MET A 167 10.32 -2.76 -0.53
CA MET A 167 9.02 -2.12 -0.34
C MET A 167 9.01 -1.22 0.91
N GLU A 168 9.54 -1.71 2.04
CA GLU A 168 9.65 -0.91 3.27
C GLU A 168 10.62 0.27 3.09
N ALA A 169 11.72 0.10 2.36
CA ALA A 169 12.63 1.20 2.04
C ALA A 169 11.97 2.27 1.18
N GLN A 170 11.23 1.87 0.14
CA GLN A 170 10.49 2.79 -0.73
C GLN A 170 9.40 3.54 0.04
N ALA A 171 8.57 2.85 0.82
CA ALA A 171 7.56 3.48 1.66
C ALA A 171 8.19 4.38 2.72
N GLY A 172 9.27 3.92 3.35
CA GLY A 172 9.97 4.66 4.38
C GLY A 172 10.62 5.94 3.88
N ILE A 173 11.22 5.92 2.68
CA ILE A 173 11.84 7.12 2.11
C ILE A 173 10.79 8.14 1.64
N VAL A 174 9.64 7.68 1.13
CA VAL A 174 8.50 8.56 0.81
C VAL A 174 7.98 9.22 2.07
N ARG A 175 7.83 8.49 3.19
CA ARG A 175 7.42 9.10 4.48
C ARG A 175 8.40 10.17 4.96
N LEU A 176 9.70 9.96 4.76
CA LEU A 176 10.73 10.86 5.29
C LEU A 176 10.96 12.11 4.42
N LEU A 177 10.96 11.95 3.09
CA LEU A 177 11.35 12.99 2.13
C LEU A 177 10.25 13.37 1.13
N GLY A 178 9.10 12.69 1.14
CA GLY A 178 7.99 12.93 0.23
C GLY A 178 8.33 12.72 -1.23
N PHE A 179 7.80 13.60 -2.08
CA PHE A 179 7.95 13.58 -3.54
C PHE A 179 9.41 13.53 -4.02
N ALA A 180 10.33 14.21 -3.32
CA ALA A 180 11.76 14.22 -3.67
C ALA A 180 12.39 12.81 -3.62
N SER A 181 11.82 11.90 -2.83
CA SER A 181 12.31 10.52 -2.74
C SER A 181 12.07 9.69 -4.01
N LEU A 182 11.07 10.05 -4.83
CA LEU A 182 10.68 9.31 -6.04
C LEU A 182 11.81 9.18 -7.06
N ARG A 183 12.91 9.92 -6.89
CA ARG A 183 14.15 9.72 -7.63
C ARG A 183 14.66 8.27 -7.60
N PHE A 184 14.29 7.44 -6.61
CA PHE A 184 14.65 6.02 -6.62
C PHE A 184 14.11 5.27 -7.85
N LEU A 185 13.05 5.78 -8.49
CA LEU A 185 12.50 5.24 -9.74
C LEU A 185 13.50 5.31 -10.90
N ASN A 186 14.47 6.24 -10.86
CA ASN A 186 15.52 6.35 -11.88
C ASN A 186 16.42 5.11 -11.97
N SER A 187 16.49 4.34 -10.89
CA SER A 187 17.37 3.16 -10.75
C SER A 187 16.60 1.93 -10.28
N ALA A 188 15.28 1.88 -10.51
CA ALA A 188 14.46 0.75 -10.09
C ALA A 188 14.64 -0.44 -11.05
N THR A 189 15.41 -1.42 -10.61
CA THR A 189 15.70 -2.64 -11.39
C THR A 189 14.54 -3.62 -11.32
N TYR A 190 13.89 -3.73 -10.17
CA TYR A 190 12.79 -4.67 -9.95
C TYR A 190 11.42 -4.07 -10.28
N GLN A 191 10.46 -4.93 -10.62
CA GLN A 191 9.07 -4.54 -10.79
C GLN A 191 8.50 -3.99 -9.47
N ILE A 192 7.78 -2.88 -9.55
CA ILE A 192 6.97 -2.31 -8.48
C ILE A 192 5.59 -2.96 -8.55
N SER A 193 5.26 -3.78 -7.54
CA SER A 193 3.96 -4.45 -7.48
C SER A 193 2.81 -3.44 -7.44
N GLU A 194 1.62 -3.84 -7.90
CA GLU A 194 0.45 -2.94 -7.92
C GLU A 194 0.08 -2.45 -6.52
N TRP A 195 0.16 -3.34 -5.53
CA TRP A 195 0.03 -2.94 -4.13
C TRP A 195 1.10 -1.88 -3.80
N GLN A 196 2.39 -2.11 -4.05
CA GLN A 196 3.37 -1.09 -3.71
C GLN A 196 3.11 0.26 -4.40
N GLN A 197 2.60 0.27 -5.63
CA GLN A 197 2.19 1.50 -6.31
C GLN A 197 1.04 2.21 -5.56
N ILE A 198 0.00 1.47 -5.17
CA ILE A 198 -1.12 1.99 -4.37
C ILE A 198 -0.63 2.53 -3.03
N ASN A 199 0.29 1.82 -2.36
CA ASN A 199 0.91 2.25 -1.10
C ASN A 199 1.57 3.61 -1.25
N LEU A 200 2.42 3.74 -2.27
CA LEU A 200 3.21 4.95 -2.48
C LEU A 200 2.31 6.12 -2.85
N LEU A 201 1.26 5.92 -3.67
CA LEU A 201 0.25 6.94 -3.94
C LEU A 201 -0.46 7.40 -2.66
N TYR A 202 -0.97 6.45 -1.88
CA TYR A 202 -1.64 6.76 -0.61
C TYR A 202 -0.75 7.55 0.36
N LEU A 203 0.54 7.21 0.44
CA LEU A 203 1.49 7.96 1.26
C LEU A 203 1.69 9.39 0.76
N LEU A 204 1.77 9.59 -0.56
CA LEU A 204 1.96 10.89 -1.18
C LEU A 204 0.72 11.78 -1.09
N GLU A 205 -0.48 11.22 -1.14
CA GLU A 205 -1.75 11.98 -1.00
C GLU A 205 -1.83 12.76 0.33
N SER A 206 -1.24 12.21 1.40
CA SER A 206 -1.22 12.85 2.72
C SER A 206 -0.17 13.96 2.86
N LEU A 207 0.65 14.19 1.84
CA LEU A 207 1.74 15.16 1.87
C LEU A 207 1.38 16.42 1.09
N PRO A 208 1.95 17.58 1.45
CA PRO A 208 1.76 18.80 0.66
C PRO A 208 2.21 18.54 -0.77
N VAL A 209 1.34 18.87 -1.73
CA VAL A 209 1.60 18.67 -3.15
C VAL A 209 2.84 19.47 -3.52
N ALA A 210 3.92 18.74 -3.80
CA ALA A 210 5.17 19.31 -4.28
C ALA A 210 5.39 18.88 -5.72
N GLU A 211 6.05 19.72 -6.50
CA GLU A 211 6.54 19.31 -7.82
C GLU A 211 7.57 18.19 -7.66
N PHE A 212 7.38 17.13 -8.42
CA PHE A 212 8.38 16.07 -8.57
C PHE A 212 8.94 16.12 -9.97
N GLN A 213 10.26 16.14 -10.03
CA GLN A 213 11.00 16.14 -11.29
C GLN A 213 11.34 14.70 -11.69
N GLY A 214 11.43 14.45 -13.00
CA GLY A 214 11.85 13.16 -13.56
C GLY A 214 10.75 12.31 -14.19
N ILE A 215 9.49 12.81 -14.24
CA ILE A 215 8.36 12.12 -14.89
C ILE A 215 8.73 11.64 -16.29
N GLU A 216 9.28 12.53 -17.12
CA GLU A 216 9.68 12.21 -18.49
C GLU A 216 10.65 11.02 -18.53
N ARG A 217 11.66 11.01 -17.65
CA ARG A 217 12.59 9.88 -17.55
C ARG A 217 11.90 8.58 -17.15
N TRP A 218 10.92 8.64 -16.26
CA TRP A 218 10.19 7.47 -15.78
C TRP A 218 9.26 6.89 -16.85
N LEU A 219 8.64 7.74 -17.68
CA LEU A 219 7.84 7.32 -18.82
C LEU A 219 8.68 6.60 -19.90
N HIS A 220 9.96 6.92 -20.01
CA HIS A 220 10.92 6.26 -20.91
C HIS A 220 11.63 5.05 -20.27
N SER A 221 11.28 4.66 -19.04
CA SER A 221 11.93 3.54 -18.36
C SER A 221 11.72 2.21 -19.10
N GLY A 222 12.76 1.37 -19.13
CA GLY A 222 12.64 -0.02 -19.56
C GLY A 222 11.83 -0.89 -18.59
N ASN A 223 11.61 -0.42 -17.36
CA ASN A 223 10.77 -1.09 -16.38
C ASN A 223 9.30 -0.67 -16.54
N LYS A 224 8.49 -1.55 -17.13
CA LYS A 224 7.05 -1.33 -17.36
C LYS A 224 6.29 -0.80 -16.14
N SER A 225 6.61 -1.32 -14.95
CA SER A 225 5.93 -0.88 -13.72
C SER A 225 6.29 0.54 -13.29
N VAL A 226 7.49 1.02 -13.64
CA VAL A 226 7.88 2.42 -13.42
C VAL A 226 7.09 3.34 -14.35
N VAL A 227 6.92 2.95 -15.61
CA VAL A 227 6.09 3.70 -16.58
C VAL A 227 4.64 3.78 -16.11
N ILE A 228 4.05 2.64 -15.73
CA ILE A 228 2.67 2.59 -15.19
C ILE A 228 2.54 3.45 -13.93
N PHE A 229 3.52 3.39 -13.03
CA PHE A 229 3.50 4.19 -11.81
C PHE A 229 3.64 5.69 -12.10
N ALA A 230 4.48 6.09 -13.06
CA ALA A 230 4.60 7.47 -13.50
C ALA A 230 3.29 8.00 -14.10
N LEU A 231 2.60 7.21 -14.92
CA LEU A 231 1.27 7.54 -15.43
C LEU A 231 0.25 7.72 -14.29
N LYS A 232 0.25 6.83 -13.30
CA LYS A 232 -0.61 6.98 -12.10
C LYS A 232 -0.30 8.26 -11.33
N LEU A 233 0.98 8.60 -11.15
CA LEU A 233 1.40 9.85 -10.50
C LEU A 233 0.89 11.09 -11.26
N ILE A 234 0.98 11.10 -12.59
CA ILE A 234 0.45 12.18 -13.43
C ILE A 234 -1.05 12.36 -13.19
N GLY A 235 -1.82 11.26 -13.24
CA GLY A 235 -3.27 11.29 -13.08
C GLY A 235 -3.71 11.67 -11.66
N SER A 236 -3.15 11.04 -10.63
CA SER A 236 -3.51 11.28 -9.24
C SER A 236 -3.21 12.71 -8.78
N PHE A 237 -2.12 13.30 -9.28
CA PHE A 237 -1.70 14.67 -8.92
C PHE A 237 -2.04 15.71 -10.01
N ARG A 238 -2.92 15.36 -10.97
CA ARG A 238 -3.45 16.26 -12.01
C ARG A 238 -2.37 17.09 -12.73
N ARG A 239 -1.32 16.42 -13.21
CA ARG A 239 -0.21 17.04 -13.95
C ARG A 239 -0.60 17.28 -15.41
N TYR A 240 -1.50 18.25 -15.65
CA TYR A 240 -2.04 18.58 -16.98
C TYR A 240 -0.95 18.94 -18.00
N GLU A 241 0.17 19.48 -17.54
CA GLU A 241 1.34 19.81 -18.38
C GLU A 241 1.99 18.58 -19.02
N GLN A 242 1.71 17.37 -18.52
CA GLN A 242 2.29 16.11 -19.01
C GLN A 242 1.42 15.41 -20.07
N HIS A 243 0.29 15.99 -20.47
CA HIS A 243 -0.68 15.38 -21.38
C HIS A 243 -0.05 14.83 -22.67
N ASP A 244 0.74 15.64 -23.38
CA ASP A 244 1.39 15.23 -24.62
C ASP A 244 2.32 14.01 -24.44
N LEU A 245 2.97 13.90 -23.27
CA LEU A 245 3.79 12.73 -22.95
C LEU A 245 2.93 11.50 -22.67
N VAL A 246 1.75 11.66 -22.06
CA VAL A 246 0.80 10.56 -21.87
C VAL A 246 0.21 10.10 -23.21
N ILE A 247 -0.05 11.01 -24.14
CA ILE A 247 -0.47 10.65 -25.51
C ILE A 247 0.58 9.78 -26.20
N LYS A 248 1.87 10.11 -26.09
CA LYS A 248 2.96 9.26 -26.62
C LYS A 248 2.96 7.85 -26.02
N CYS A 249 2.50 7.69 -24.78
CA CYS A 249 2.39 6.37 -24.15
C CYS A 249 1.28 5.48 -24.76
N LEU A 250 0.32 6.05 -25.50
CA LEU A 250 -0.66 5.28 -26.28
C LEU A 250 0.01 4.50 -27.42
N GLN A 251 1.20 4.87 -27.87
CA GLN A 251 1.91 4.16 -28.94
C GLN A 251 2.90 3.10 -28.42
N ARG A 252 2.86 2.77 -27.13
CA ARG A 252 3.75 1.76 -26.53
C ARG A 252 3.34 0.34 -26.92
N ILE A 253 4.33 -0.54 -27.06
CA ILE A 253 4.13 -1.95 -27.41
C ILE A 253 3.30 -2.65 -26.33
N GLU A 254 3.54 -2.32 -25.06
CA GLU A 254 2.92 -2.99 -23.93
C GLU A 254 1.46 -2.51 -23.71
N PRO A 255 0.45 -3.40 -23.82
CA PRO A 255 -0.95 -3.02 -23.70
C PRO A 255 -1.30 -2.47 -22.32
N GLU A 256 -0.62 -2.91 -21.25
CA GLU A 256 -0.91 -2.41 -19.90
C GLU A 256 -0.45 -0.96 -19.71
N ILE A 257 0.61 -0.52 -20.41
CA ILE A 257 1.00 0.90 -20.43
C ILE A 257 -0.07 1.72 -21.13
N ARG A 258 -0.54 1.26 -22.30
CA ARG A 258 -1.60 1.95 -23.05
C ARG A 258 -2.90 2.04 -22.24
N GLN A 259 -3.29 0.97 -21.56
CA GLN A 259 -4.46 0.97 -20.67
C GLN A 259 -4.32 2.03 -19.57
N GLN A 260 -3.15 2.09 -18.92
CA GLN A 260 -2.91 3.08 -17.88
C GLN A 260 -2.85 4.50 -18.46
N ALA A 261 -2.34 4.69 -19.68
CA ALA A 261 -2.33 5.99 -20.36
C ALA A 261 -3.76 6.48 -20.62
N ILE A 262 -4.64 5.62 -21.15
CA ILE A 262 -6.08 5.91 -21.32
C ILE A 262 -6.72 6.35 -19.99
N LYS A 263 -6.53 5.58 -18.91
CA LYS A 263 -7.01 5.94 -17.55
C LYS A 263 -6.46 7.28 -17.07
N THR A 264 -5.20 7.56 -17.38
CA THR A 264 -4.52 8.78 -16.95
C THR A 264 -5.06 10.00 -17.68
N LEU A 265 -5.27 9.89 -19.00
CA LEU A 265 -5.86 10.95 -19.83
C LEU A 265 -7.26 11.36 -19.38
N ALA A 266 -8.05 10.43 -18.83
CA ALA A 266 -9.32 10.75 -18.19
C ALA A 266 -9.18 11.77 -17.04
N ASN A 267 -8.09 11.68 -16.27
CA ASN A 267 -7.84 12.54 -15.11
C ASN A 267 -7.17 13.87 -15.46
N ILE A 268 -6.51 13.96 -16.63
CA ILE A 268 -5.82 15.16 -17.13
C ILE A 268 -6.41 15.66 -18.45
N TYR A 269 -7.71 15.46 -18.64
CA TYR A 269 -8.43 15.72 -19.88
C TYR A 269 -8.16 17.11 -20.49
N ARG A 270 -8.06 17.15 -21.82
CA ARG A 270 -8.07 18.32 -22.71
C ARG A 270 -9.04 18.05 -23.85
N GLU A 271 -9.49 19.08 -24.55
CA GLU A 271 -10.49 18.99 -25.62
C GLU A 271 -10.14 17.94 -26.69
N ASP A 272 -8.87 17.80 -27.03
CA ASP A 272 -8.35 16.85 -28.02
C ASP A 272 -8.16 15.41 -27.50
N THR A 273 -8.26 15.16 -26.19
CA THR A 273 -8.03 13.84 -25.58
C THR A 273 -8.90 12.75 -26.21
N ALA A 274 -10.18 13.06 -26.46
CA ALA A 274 -11.12 12.08 -26.98
C ALA A 274 -10.72 11.60 -28.39
N ALA A 275 -10.27 12.53 -29.25
CA ALA A 275 -9.82 12.22 -30.60
C ALA A 275 -8.64 11.23 -30.59
N PHE A 276 -7.64 11.44 -29.72
CA PHE A 276 -6.50 10.53 -29.61
C PHE A 276 -6.88 9.12 -29.10
N ILE A 277 -7.85 9.03 -28.16
CA ILE A 277 -8.33 7.73 -27.68
C ILE A 277 -9.09 7.00 -28.79
N ILE A 278 -9.92 7.71 -29.56
CA ILE A 278 -10.66 7.16 -30.70
C ILE A 278 -9.70 6.69 -31.80
N GLU A 279 -8.67 7.48 -32.12
CA GLU A 279 -7.64 7.12 -33.10
C GLU A 279 -6.92 5.83 -32.72
N GLN A 280 -6.59 5.67 -31.44
CA GLN A 280 -5.88 4.49 -30.93
C GLN A 280 -6.78 3.25 -30.80
N TYR A 281 -8.09 3.43 -30.62
CA TYR A 281 -9.05 2.36 -30.32
C TYR A 281 -8.99 1.12 -31.23
N PRO A 282 -8.84 1.21 -32.57
CA PRO A 282 -8.90 0.05 -33.46
C PRO A 282 -7.82 -0.99 -33.18
N VAL A 283 -6.62 -0.55 -32.77
CA VAL A 283 -5.46 -1.42 -32.52
C VAL A 283 -5.38 -1.92 -31.08
N GLU A 284 -6.33 -1.54 -30.23
CA GLU A 284 -6.32 -1.90 -28.82
C GLU A 284 -6.77 -3.33 -28.53
N THR A 285 -6.28 -3.85 -27.40
CA THR A 285 -6.76 -5.14 -26.87
C THR A 285 -8.19 -5.01 -26.35
N TRP A 286 -8.90 -6.12 -26.22
CA TRP A 286 -10.27 -6.14 -25.66
C TRP A 286 -10.40 -5.38 -24.34
N HIS A 287 -9.47 -5.60 -23.40
CA HIS A 287 -9.44 -4.91 -22.11
C HIS A 287 -9.22 -3.40 -22.24
N ASN A 288 -8.45 -2.97 -23.23
CA ASN A 288 -8.15 -1.56 -23.46
C ASN A 288 -9.29 -0.86 -24.21
N LYS A 289 -10.00 -1.57 -25.10
CA LYS A 289 -11.22 -1.07 -25.74
C LYS A 289 -12.29 -0.76 -24.71
N LEU A 290 -12.54 -1.66 -23.76
CA LEU A 290 -13.48 -1.40 -22.66
C LEU A 290 -13.07 -0.19 -21.84
N GLU A 291 -11.79 -0.05 -21.49
CA GLU A 291 -11.30 1.11 -20.74
C GLU A 291 -11.40 2.42 -21.56
N ALA A 292 -11.16 2.36 -22.86
CA ALA A 292 -11.29 3.49 -23.77
C ALA A 292 -12.74 3.97 -23.82
N LEU A 293 -13.71 3.07 -24.04
CA LEU A 293 -15.14 3.41 -24.03
C LEU A 293 -15.54 4.06 -22.70
N LYS A 294 -15.19 3.41 -21.59
CA LYS A 294 -15.44 3.94 -20.24
C LYS A 294 -14.84 5.33 -20.04
N THR A 295 -13.64 5.57 -20.55
CA THR A 295 -12.95 6.85 -20.45
C THR A 295 -13.64 7.93 -21.29
N LEU A 296 -14.03 7.59 -22.51
CA LEU A 296 -14.78 8.49 -23.39
C LEU A 296 -16.13 8.87 -22.78
N GLY A 297 -16.83 7.91 -22.15
CA GLY A 297 -18.04 8.17 -21.37
C GLY A 297 -17.84 9.16 -20.23
N LYS A 298 -16.76 9.00 -19.46
CA LYS A 298 -16.40 9.92 -18.36
C LYS A 298 -16.02 11.32 -18.83
N ILE A 299 -15.39 11.43 -19.99
CA ILE A 299 -15.04 12.71 -20.60
C ILE A 299 -16.33 13.45 -20.98
N GLY A 300 -17.34 12.74 -21.50
CA GLY A 300 -18.67 13.28 -21.72
C GLY A 300 -18.77 14.30 -22.86
N ALA A 301 -17.85 14.29 -23.81
CA ALA A 301 -17.86 15.21 -24.93
C ALA A 301 -18.86 14.74 -26.01
N GLU A 302 -19.73 15.65 -26.49
CA GLU A 302 -20.83 15.32 -27.41
C GLU A 302 -20.31 14.81 -28.78
N ASP A 303 -19.13 15.26 -29.20
CA ASP A 303 -18.46 14.84 -30.43
C ASP A 303 -18.02 13.36 -30.44
N VAL A 304 -17.98 12.72 -29.27
CA VAL A 304 -17.73 11.28 -29.12
C VAL A 304 -18.98 10.44 -29.40
N ALA A 305 -20.18 11.02 -29.27
CA ALA A 305 -21.43 10.27 -29.38
C ALA A 305 -21.56 9.46 -30.69
N PRO A 306 -21.19 9.97 -31.89
CA PRO A 306 -21.24 9.18 -33.13
C PRO A 306 -20.37 7.92 -33.09
N PHE A 307 -19.17 8.01 -32.51
CA PHE A 307 -18.28 6.86 -32.33
C PHE A 307 -18.88 5.82 -31.39
N LEU A 308 -19.41 6.25 -30.24
CA LEU A 308 -20.05 5.36 -29.27
C LEU A 308 -21.29 4.66 -29.86
N VAL A 309 -22.11 5.39 -30.65
CA VAL A 309 -23.24 4.80 -31.39
C VAL A 309 -22.75 3.72 -32.37
N GLY A 310 -21.62 3.93 -33.04
CA GLY A 310 -20.99 2.90 -33.88
C GLY A 310 -20.66 1.63 -33.09
N GLU A 311 -19.99 1.78 -31.94
CA GLU A 311 -19.56 0.68 -31.08
C GLU A 311 -20.70 -0.07 -30.40
N THR A 312 -21.90 0.53 -30.30
CA THR A 312 -23.10 -0.24 -29.91
C THR A 312 -23.42 -1.36 -30.90
N ASN A 313 -22.95 -1.33 -32.15
CA ASN A 313 -23.16 -2.42 -33.10
C ASN A 313 -22.05 -3.49 -33.06
N HIS A 314 -21.10 -3.40 -32.13
CA HIS A 314 -19.97 -4.32 -32.06
C HIS A 314 -20.43 -5.79 -31.83
N PRO A 315 -19.78 -6.80 -32.44
CA PRO A 315 -20.19 -8.20 -32.26
C PRO A 315 -20.06 -8.69 -30.82
N ASP A 316 -19.09 -8.17 -30.07
CA ASP A 316 -18.86 -8.45 -28.66
C ASP A 316 -19.92 -7.76 -27.75
N PRO A 317 -20.71 -8.53 -26.97
CA PRO A 317 -21.73 -7.96 -26.08
C PRO A 317 -21.20 -7.05 -24.97
N ALA A 318 -19.99 -7.30 -24.46
CA ALA A 318 -19.39 -6.48 -23.41
C ALA A 318 -19.02 -5.09 -23.97
N ILE A 319 -18.51 -5.04 -25.19
CA ILE A 319 -18.21 -3.78 -25.89
C ILE A 319 -19.51 -3.01 -26.18
N ARG A 320 -20.57 -3.69 -26.65
CA ARG A 320 -21.89 -3.04 -26.86
C ARG A 320 -22.44 -2.43 -25.59
N MET A 321 -22.39 -3.19 -24.49
CA MET A 321 -22.87 -2.75 -23.17
C MET A 321 -22.10 -1.52 -22.70
N GLU A 322 -20.77 -1.55 -22.75
CA GLU A 322 -19.95 -0.42 -22.29
C GLU A 322 -20.08 0.81 -23.19
N ALA A 323 -20.22 0.62 -24.51
CA ALA A 323 -20.50 1.71 -25.44
C ALA A 323 -21.85 2.38 -25.14
N ALA A 324 -22.89 1.59 -24.86
CA ALA A 324 -24.20 2.10 -24.48
C ALA A 324 -24.19 2.84 -23.13
N ARG A 325 -23.50 2.28 -22.12
CA ARG A 325 -23.27 2.94 -20.83
C ARG A 325 -22.58 4.29 -21.01
N SER A 326 -21.52 4.32 -21.82
CA SER A 326 -20.73 5.53 -22.07
C SER A 326 -21.54 6.57 -22.85
N LEU A 327 -22.38 6.13 -23.80
CA LEU A 327 -23.26 7.01 -24.57
C LEU A 327 -24.29 7.72 -23.67
N LEU A 328 -24.87 7.01 -22.70
CA LEU A 328 -25.78 7.60 -21.70
C LEU A 328 -25.12 8.69 -20.84
N GLN A 329 -23.80 8.63 -20.65
CA GLN A 329 -23.05 9.66 -19.93
C GLN A 329 -22.74 10.88 -20.80
N CYS A 330 -22.70 10.73 -22.14
CA CYS A 330 -22.29 11.80 -23.05
C CYS A 330 -23.45 12.65 -23.57
N THR A 331 -24.66 12.10 -23.74
CA THR A 331 -25.76 12.84 -24.37
C THR A 331 -27.14 12.44 -23.85
N ALA A 332 -28.02 13.43 -23.64
CA ALA A 332 -29.42 13.21 -23.27
C ALA A 332 -30.22 12.49 -24.37
N ALA A 333 -29.78 12.58 -25.64
CA ALA A 333 -30.40 11.87 -26.76
C ALA A 333 -30.10 10.36 -26.76
N ALA A 334 -29.16 9.90 -25.93
CA ALA A 334 -28.72 8.51 -25.87
C ALA A 334 -29.87 7.54 -25.60
N SER A 335 -30.79 7.89 -24.68
CA SER A 335 -31.93 7.04 -24.34
C SER A 335 -32.84 6.78 -25.55
N GLN A 336 -33.08 7.78 -26.39
CA GLN A 336 -33.90 7.63 -27.60
C GLN A 336 -33.21 6.71 -28.62
N VAL A 337 -31.90 6.88 -28.82
CA VAL A 337 -31.11 6.04 -29.73
C VAL A 337 -31.09 4.58 -29.28
N LEU A 338 -30.90 4.32 -27.98
CA LEU A 338 -30.87 2.96 -27.44
C LEU A 338 -32.26 2.31 -27.42
N GLN A 339 -33.33 3.07 -27.16
CA GLN A 339 -34.71 2.57 -27.29
C GLN A 339 -35.04 2.19 -28.74
N GLN A 340 -34.63 2.99 -29.71
CA GLN A 340 -34.83 2.66 -31.13
C GLN A 340 -34.10 1.36 -31.50
N LYS A 341 -32.90 1.13 -30.97
CA LYS A 341 -32.18 -0.14 -31.15
C LYS A 341 -32.89 -1.34 -30.53
N ALA A 342 -33.53 -1.17 -29.37
CA ALA A 342 -34.30 -2.21 -28.72
C ALA A 342 -35.59 -2.62 -29.47
N ILE A 343 -36.14 -1.71 -30.25
CA ILE A 343 -37.23 -2.02 -31.18
C ILE A 343 -36.74 -2.92 -32.32
N THR A 344 -35.51 -2.68 -32.82
CA THR A 344 -34.94 -3.44 -33.95
C THR A 344 -34.27 -4.75 -33.55
N ASP A 345 -33.74 -4.83 -32.32
CA ASP A 345 -33.02 -6.00 -31.80
C ASP A 345 -33.38 -6.21 -30.33
N HIS A 346 -34.14 -7.26 -30.06
CA HIS A 346 -34.62 -7.61 -28.71
C HIS A 346 -33.51 -7.92 -27.71
N SER A 347 -32.27 -8.20 -28.15
CA SER A 347 -31.14 -8.40 -27.24
C SER A 347 -30.78 -7.13 -26.46
N TRP A 348 -31.22 -5.96 -26.90
CA TRP A 348 -31.06 -4.69 -26.19
C TRP A 348 -31.99 -4.51 -24.99
N ASN A 349 -33.09 -5.27 -24.91
CA ASN A 349 -34.02 -5.16 -23.78
C ASN A 349 -33.35 -5.55 -22.45
N THR A 350 -32.48 -6.57 -22.47
CA THR A 350 -31.70 -6.98 -21.28
C THR A 350 -30.62 -5.96 -20.94
N ILE A 351 -29.97 -5.38 -21.95
CA ILE A 351 -28.96 -4.33 -21.79
C ILE A 351 -29.56 -3.09 -21.14
N LEU A 352 -30.69 -2.61 -21.66
CA LEU A 352 -31.41 -1.46 -21.12
C LEU A 352 -31.89 -1.70 -19.68
N ALA A 353 -32.47 -2.86 -19.40
CA ALA A 353 -32.91 -3.20 -18.04
C ALA A 353 -31.74 -3.22 -17.04
N GLN A 354 -30.57 -3.71 -17.44
CA GLN A 354 -29.38 -3.68 -16.60
C GLN A 354 -28.88 -2.25 -16.37
N LEU A 355 -28.78 -1.43 -17.41
CA LEU A 355 -28.35 -0.03 -17.30
C LEU A 355 -29.30 0.79 -16.43
N GLU A 356 -30.62 0.59 -16.55
CA GLU A 356 -31.61 1.25 -15.70
C GLU A 356 -31.46 0.88 -14.22
N ASN A 357 -31.19 -0.39 -13.91
CA ASN A 357 -30.94 -0.83 -12.53
C ASN A 357 -29.67 -0.20 -11.96
N GLU A 358 -28.61 -0.12 -12.75
CA GLU A 358 -27.33 0.47 -12.32
C GLU A 358 -27.38 2.00 -12.16
N MET A 359 -28.26 2.70 -12.89
CA MET A 359 -28.48 4.14 -12.69
C MET A 359 -29.39 4.46 -11.49
N ARG A 360 -30.18 3.48 -11.00
CA ARG A 360 -31.06 3.62 -9.84
C ARG A 360 -30.38 3.26 -8.51
N ALA A 361 -29.28 2.52 -8.56
CA ALA A 361 -28.44 2.15 -7.42
C ALA A 361 -27.38 3.22 -7.14
#